data_AF-A0A962KFA3-F1
#
_entry.id   AF-A0A962KFA3-F1
#
_cell.length_a   1.000
_cell.length_b   1.000
_cell.length_c   1.000
_cell.angle_alpha   90.00
_cell.angle_beta   90.00
_cell.angle_gamma   90.00
#
_symmetry.space_group_name_H-M   'P 1'
#
loop_
_entity.id
_entity.type
_entity.pdbx_description
1 polymer ?
#
loop_
_entity_poly.entity_id
_entity_poly.type
_entity_poly.pdbx_seq_one_letter_code
_entity_poly.pdbx_strand_id
1 'polypeptide(L)'
;MTMMSDRAAKKNIVRVATLAQGIGLYLFDYLDELRDLAGHGRQLGVMADEVESVMSEAVSMHPAGYKMVDYDLLAIKAREVALAFQGG
;
A
#
# COMPACT_ATOMS: atom_id res chain seq x y z
N MET A 1 -0.81 -1.39 -12.14
CA MET A 1 -2.05 -1.85 -11.52
C MET A 1 -2.35 -0.93 -10.37
N THR A 2 -3.45 -0.19 -10.44
CA THR A 2 -3.75 0.90 -9.51
C THR A 2 -4.75 0.43 -8.46
N MET A 3 -4.36 0.48 -7.18
CA MET A 3 -5.21 0.02 -6.07
C MET A 3 -5.34 1.11 -5.01
N MET A 4 -6.48 1.12 -4.31
CA MET A 4 -6.72 2.02 -3.18
C MET A 4 -5.67 1.78 -2.11
N SER A 5 -4.93 2.81 -1.71
CA SER A 5 -3.85 2.67 -0.75
C SER A 5 -3.79 3.78 0.29
N ASP A 6 -4.83 4.62 0.33
CA ASP A 6 -5.03 5.60 1.38
C ASP A 6 -5.01 4.95 2.76
N ARG A 7 -4.33 5.58 3.70
CA ARG A 7 -4.29 5.13 5.09
C ARG A 7 -5.66 5.19 5.74
N ALA A 8 -6.48 6.19 5.38
CA ALA A 8 -7.83 6.36 5.89
C ALA A 8 -8.80 5.25 5.43
N ALA A 9 -8.50 4.56 4.32
CA ALA A 9 -9.31 3.45 3.81
C ALA A 9 -9.07 2.11 4.56
N LYS A 10 -8.12 2.07 5.50
CA LYS A 10 -7.58 0.84 6.07
C LYS A 10 -7.72 0.80 7.60
N LYS A 11 -7.88 -0.40 8.14
CA LYS A 11 -7.89 -0.70 9.58
C LYS A 11 -6.99 -1.88 9.92
N ASN A 12 -6.76 -2.10 11.21
CA ASN A 12 -5.90 -3.17 11.73
C ASN A 12 -4.49 -3.16 11.08
N ILE A 13 -3.94 -1.97 10.87
CA ILE A 13 -2.71 -1.76 10.11
C ILE A 13 -1.50 -2.21 10.94
N VAL A 14 -0.71 -3.12 10.38
CA VAL A 14 0.54 -3.61 10.99
C VAL A 14 1.65 -3.51 9.96
N ARG A 15 2.70 -2.74 10.27
CA ARG A 15 3.92 -2.75 9.45
C ARG A 15 4.64 -4.07 9.66
N VAL A 16 4.93 -4.77 8.57
CA VAL A 16 5.59 -6.08 8.59
C VAL A 16 7.00 -6.05 8.01
N ALA A 17 7.32 -5.03 7.20
CA ALA A 17 8.65 -4.85 6.66
C ALA A 17 8.90 -3.38 6.26
N THR A 18 10.15 -3.08 5.89
CA THR A 18 10.55 -1.81 5.28
C THR A 18 11.21 -2.10 3.95
N LEU A 19 10.69 -1.53 2.87
CA LEU A 19 11.26 -1.68 1.54
C LEU A 19 12.49 -0.79 1.37
N ALA A 20 13.32 -1.10 0.39
CA ALA A 20 14.58 -0.39 0.13
C ALA A 20 14.40 1.11 -0.14
N GLN A 21 13.22 1.51 -0.62
CA GLN A 21 12.85 2.91 -0.87
C GLN A 21 12.48 3.68 0.42
N GLY A 22 12.52 3.03 1.59
CA GLY A 22 12.20 3.65 2.89
C GLY A 22 10.72 3.58 3.28
N ILE A 23 9.86 3.10 2.39
CA ILE A 23 8.42 2.92 2.63
C ILE A 23 8.13 1.59 3.33
N GLY A 24 7.08 1.55 4.13
CA GLY A 24 6.64 0.35 4.83
C GLY A 24 5.84 -0.60 3.95
N LEU A 25 5.99 -1.90 4.23
CA LEU A 25 5.07 -2.94 3.79
C LEU A 25 4.15 -3.30 4.96
N TYR A 26 2.85 -3.37 4.70
CA TYR A 26 1.82 -3.45 5.73
C TYR A 26 0.85 -4.60 5.46
N LEU A 27 0.46 -5.27 6.53
CA LEU A 27 -0.76 -6.06 6.57
C LEU A 27 -1.91 -5.19 7.08
N PHE A 28 -3.07 -5.25 6.43
CA PHE A 28 -4.24 -4.44 6.79
C PHE A 28 -5.54 -5.09 6.33
N ASP A 29 -6.66 -4.59 6.82
CA ASP A 29 -7.99 -4.85 6.24
C ASP A 29 -8.54 -3.53 5.70
N TYR A 30 -9.30 -3.55 4.61
CA TYR A 30 -10.09 -2.37 4.25
C TYR A 30 -11.23 -2.16 5.26
N LEU A 31 -11.64 -0.89 5.42
CA LEU A 31 -12.87 -0.53 6.12
C LEU A 31 -14.07 -1.30 5.55
N ASP A 32 -15.07 -1.62 6.38
CA ASP A 32 -16.12 -2.56 6.01
C ASP A 32 -16.93 -2.07 4.81
N GLU A 33 -17.20 -0.77 4.77
CA GLU A 33 -17.86 -0.05 3.68
C GLU A 33 -17.07 0.02 2.38
N LEU A 34 -15.77 -0.29 2.40
CA LEU A 34 -14.89 -0.28 1.22
C LEU A 34 -14.54 -1.69 0.72
N ARG A 35 -14.90 -2.76 1.44
CA ARG A 35 -14.46 -4.12 1.10
C ARG A 35 -14.92 -4.59 -0.27
N ASP A 36 -16.17 -4.30 -0.65
CA ASP A 36 -16.70 -4.68 -1.96
C ASP A 36 -16.01 -3.93 -3.11
N LEU A 37 -15.46 -2.74 -2.83
CA LEU A 37 -14.75 -1.91 -3.80
C LEU A 37 -13.25 -2.25 -3.88
N ALA A 38 -12.61 -2.48 -2.75
CA ALA A 38 -11.15 -2.50 -2.64
C ALA A 38 -10.58 -3.90 -2.29
N GLY A 39 -11.38 -4.78 -1.67
CA GLY A 39 -11.00 -6.14 -1.37
C GLY A 39 -11.47 -6.64 0.01
N HIS A 40 -11.74 -7.93 0.09
CA HIS A 40 -12.14 -8.61 1.32
C HIS A 40 -10.97 -9.30 2.01
N GLY A 41 -11.03 -9.35 3.34
CA GLY A 41 -10.03 -10.05 4.15
C GLY A 41 -8.69 -9.31 4.22
N ARG A 42 -7.69 -10.03 4.74
CA ARG A 42 -6.37 -9.46 5.02
C ARG A 42 -5.61 -9.19 3.73
N GLN A 43 -5.12 -7.97 3.58
CA GLN A 43 -4.35 -7.49 2.44
C GLN A 43 -2.89 -7.22 2.83
N LEU A 44 -2.01 -7.25 1.83
CA LEU A 44 -0.61 -6.84 1.93
C LEU A 44 -0.36 -5.69 0.95
N GLY A 45 0.24 -4.59 1.40
CA GLY A 45 0.52 -3.45 0.53
C GLY A 45 1.23 -2.30 1.22
N VAL A 46 1.36 -1.18 0.52
CA VAL A 46 2.03 0.05 1.00
C VAL A 46 1.02 1.08 1.51
N MET A 47 1.46 2.27 1.92
CA MET A 47 0.58 3.39 2.26
C MET A 47 0.83 4.57 1.30
N ALA A 48 -0.24 5.18 0.80
CA ALA A 48 -0.14 6.21 -0.24
C ALA A 48 0.60 7.48 0.22
N ASP A 49 0.49 7.85 1.50
CA ASP A 49 1.24 8.98 2.10
C ASP A 49 2.76 8.75 2.08
N GLU A 50 3.19 7.52 2.35
CA GLU A 50 4.60 7.14 2.26
C GLU A 50 5.09 7.07 0.82
N VAL A 51 4.30 6.49 -0.09
CA VAL A 51 4.63 6.46 -1.53
C VAL A 51 4.73 7.87 -2.11
N GLU A 52 3.79 8.76 -1.78
CA GLU A 52 3.78 10.13 -2.29
C GLU A 52 5.05 10.91 -1.91
N SER A 53 5.65 10.60 -0.75
CA SER A 53 6.90 11.22 -0.31
C SER A 53 8.15 10.80 -1.10
N VAL A 54 8.10 9.66 -1.79
CA VAL A 54 9.24 9.10 -2.53
C VAL A 54 9.01 9.06 -4.05
N MET A 55 7.76 8.98 -4.49
CA MET A 55 7.34 8.85 -5.90
C MET A 55 5.89 9.32 -6.05
N SER A 56 5.69 10.64 -6.11
CA SER A 56 4.36 11.25 -6.18
C SER A 56 3.60 10.91 -7.48
N GLU A 57 4.32 10.61 -8.57
CA GLU A 57 3.73 10.18 -9.84
C GLU A 57 3.04 8.81 -9.77
N ALA A 58 3.38 7.98 -8.78
CA ALA A 58 2.70 6.70 -8.54
C ALA A 58 1.39 6.87 -7.75
N VAL A 59 1.04 8.08 -7.32
CA VAL A 59 -0.14 8.36 -6.50
C VAL A 59 -1.19 9.14 -7.29
N SER A 60 -2.43 8.69 -7.22
CA SER A 60 -3.58 9.36 -7.82
C SER A 60 -4.77 9.39 -6.87
N MET A 61 -5.80 10.17 -7.19
CA MET A 61 -7.02 10.29 -6.38
C MET A 61 -8.16 9.49 -7.02
N HIS A 62 -8.77 8.59 -6.25
CA HIS A 62 -10.01 7.93 -6.65
C HIS A 62 -11.18 8.93 -6.59
N PRO A 63 -12.21 8.83 -7.46
CA PRO A 63 -13.39 9.71 -7.40
C PRO A 63 -14.13 9.71 -6.05
N ALA A 64 -13.98 8.65 -5.25
CA ALA A 64 -14.53 8.55 -3.90
C ALA A 64 -13.70 9.30 -2.82
N GLY A 65 -12.63 10.00 -3.19
CA GLY A 65 -11.82 10.80 -2.27
C GLY A 65 -10.69 10.06 -1.54
N TYR A 66 -10.30 8.88 -2.01
CA TYR A 66 -9.21 8.09 -1.44
C TYR A 66 -8.00 8.05 -2.39
N LYS A 67 -6.79 8.17 -1.84
CA LYS A 67 -5.55 7.97 -2.60
C LYS A 67 -5.40 6.53 -3.09
N MET A 68 -4.90 6.40 -4.31
CA MET A 68 -4.54 5.14 -4.95
C MET A 68 -3.05 5.13 -5.26
N VAL A 69 -2.48 3.93 -5.37
CA VAL A 69 -1.08 3.71 -5.76
C VAL A 69 -1.06 2.85 -7.01
N ASP A 70 -0.32 3.29 -8.03
CA ASP A 70 0.02 2.46 -9.19
C ASP A 70 1.26 1.60 -8.90
N TYR A 71 1.01 0.32 -8.70
CA TYR A 71 2.06 -0.66 -8.40
C TYR A 71 2.95 -0.97 -9.60
N ASP A 72 2.53 -0.65 -10.83
CA ASP A 72 3.39 -0.84 -12.01
C ASP A 72 4.47 0.24 -12.06
N LEU A 73 4.10 1.48 -11.70
CA LEU A 73 5.05 2.59 -11.56
C LEU A 73 5.95 2.41 -10.34
N LEU A 74 5.38 2.01 -9.20
CA LEU A 74 6.16 1.79 -7.97
C LEU A 74 7.16 0.64 -8.09
N ALA A 75 6.91 -0.31 -9.00
CA ALA A 75 7.82 -1.38 -9.40
C ALA A 75 8.42 -2.21 -8.24
N ILE A 76 7.60 -2.56 -7.23
CA ILE A 76 8.03 -3.40 -6.11
C ILE A 76 8.34 -4.81 -6.61
N LYS A 77 9.58 -5.26 -6.39
CA LYS A 77 10.04 -6.58 -6.85
C LYS A 77 9.93 -7.61 -5.74
N ALA A 78 9.54 -8.84 -6.09
CA ALA A 78 9.42 -9.95 -5.13
C ALA A 78 10.71 -10.16 -4.30
N ARG A 79 11.88 -9.96 -4.90
CA ARG A 79 13.17 -10.02 -4.20
C ARG A 79 13.31 -8.94 -3.10
N GLU A 80 12.77 -7.74 -3.31
CA GLU A 80 12.87 -6.64 -2.35
C GLU A 80 11.96 -6.92 -1.16
N VAL A 81 10.78 -7.47 -1.42
CA VAL A 81 9.89 -7.98 -0.37
C VAL A 81 10.58 -9.08 0.43
N ALA A 82 11.21 -10.06 -0.23
CA ALA A 82 11.92 -11.15 0.44
C ALA A 82 13.08 -10.65 1.32
N LEU A 83 13.90 -9.72 0.81
CA LEU A 83 15.00 -9.10 1.57
C LEU A 83 14.48 -8.32 2.77
N ALA A 84 13.34 -7.63 2.64
CA ALA A 84 12.75 -6.85 3.72
C ALA A 84 12.31 -7.72 4.93
N PHE A 85 12.08 -9.03 4.72
CA PHE A 85 11.76 -9.98 5.80
C PHE A 85 13.00 -10.67 6.39
N GLN A 86 14.18 -10.55 5.78
CA GLN A 86 15.42 -11.18 6.26
C GLN A 86 16.23 -10.29 7.22
N GLY A 87 15.90 -8.99 7.28
CA GLY A 87 16.64 -7.98 8.06
C GLY A 87 15.98 -7.55 9.38
N GLY A 88 15.06 -8.35 9.93
CA GLY A 88 14.36 -8.09 11.20
C GLY A 88 14.94 -8.85 12.38
#